data_AF-X0GLB8-F1
#
_entry.id   AF-X0GLB8-F1
#
_cell.length_a   1.000
_cell.length_b   1.000
_cell.length_c   1.000
_cell.angle_alpha   90.00
_cell.angle_beta   90.00
_cell.angle_gamma   90.00
#
_symmetry.space_group_name_H-M   'P 1'
#
loop_
_entity.id
_entity.type
_entity.pdbx_description
1 polymer ?
#
loop_
_entity_poly.entity_id
_entity_poly.type
_entity_poly.pdbx_seq_one_letter_code
_entity_poly.pdbx_strand_id
1 'polypeptide(L)'
;MFSKEVETCDRRSIGPWIERQIRDPEGYSYRCRMKLDQNIFPFDDFKANSSTGAPVFVPGRRCNIFVTPLSAATYLGNVRAVKYFLQFPDPHENNGLISPLSLACLQGHSHIIQLLAERNESGNTLNTAHMAARTGQSHFIYHLYHKFYLQGACDVDSIPPAIHALYLDDDEKIKDVFSTFIGLDRDALDTLGIWRYHWTCADLARAMGKSNDLVAWLEDKCRSLTS
;
A
#
# COMPACT_ATOMS: atom_id res chain seq x y z
N MET A 1 14.15 -4.31 22.23
CA MET A 1 14.15 -5.79 22.08
C MET A 1 12.77 -6.28 22.52
N PHE A 2 11.97 -6.82 21.60
CA PHE A 2 10.63 -7.35 21.90
C PHE A 2 10.77 -8.66 22.67
N SER A 3 10.28 -8.72 23.91
CA SER A 3 10.49 -9.85 24.82
C SER A 3 9.26 -10.75 25.02
N LYS A 4 8.15 -10.50 24.30
CA LYS A 4 6.92 -11.30 24.41
C LYS A 4 6.50 -11.87 23.05
N GLU A 5 5.84 -13.03 23.09
CA GLU A 5 5.27 -13.71 21.92
C GLU A 5 4.40 -12.77 21.09
N VAL A 6 4.55 -12.81 19.77
CA VAL A 6 3.73 -12.04 18.83
C VAL A 6 2.37 -12.71 18.68
N GLU A 7 1.34 -12.09 19.25
CA GLU A 7 -0.05 -12.52 19.06
C GLU A 7 -0.47 -12.44 17.59
N THR A 8 -1.36 -13.33 17.17
CA THR A 8 -1.96 -13.30 15.84
C THR A 8 -3.39 -12.81 15.89
N CYS A 9 -3.71 -11.86 15.01
CA CYS A 9 -5.04 -11.28 14.89
C CYS A 9 -5.54 -11.37 13.45
N ASP A 10 -6.84 -11.22 13.29
CA ASP A 10 -7.54 -11.06 12.02
C ASP A 10 -8.62 -9.98 12.19
N ARG A 11 -9.43 -9.76 11.15
CA ARG A 11 -10.49 -8.75 11.17
C ARG A 11 -11.47 -8.90 12.34
N ARG A 12 -11.67 -10.10 12.90
CA ARG A 12 -12.60 -10.36 14.01
C ARG A 12 -11.93 -10.18 15.37
N SER A 13 -10.67 -10.59 15.52
CA SER A 13 -9.95 -10.56 16.79
C SER A 13 -9.18 -9.26 17.05
N ILE A 14 -8.93 -8.44 16.02
CA ILE A 14 -8.18 -7.19 16.17
C ILE A 14 -8.89 -6.15 17.05
N GLY A 15 -10.24 -6.11 17.06
CA GLY A 15 -11.02 -5.22 17.92
C GLY A 15 -10.83 -5.52 19.42
N PRO A 16 -11.11 -6.76 19.87
CA PRO A 16 -10.80 -7.19 21.23
C PRO A 16 -9.33 -6.99 21.62
N TRP A 17 -8.40 -7.16 20.68
CA TRP A 17 -6.98 -6.88 20.91
C TRP A 17 -6.75 -5.39 21.22
N ILE A 18 -7.31 -4.46 20.42
CA ILE A 18 -7.23 -3.01 20.64
C ILE A 18 -7.76 -2.63 22.04
N GLU A 19 -8.94 -3.13 22.42
CA GLU A 19 -9.54 -2.81 23.72
C GLU A 19 -8.68 -3.26 24.90
N ARG A 20 -7.95 -4.38 24.76
CA ARG A 20 -6.97 -4.80 25.78
C ARG A 20 -5.81 -3.82 25.88
N GLN A 21 -5.28 -3.34 24.75
CA GLN A 21 -4.19 -2.35 24.72
C GLN A 21 -4.63 -0.99 25.29
N ILE A 22 -5.92 -0.65 25.26
CA ILE A 22 -6.45 0.57 25.91
C ILE A 22 -6.58 0.36 27.42
N ARG A 23 -7.10 -0.80 27.86
CA ARG A 23 -7.35 -1.08 29.29
C ARG A 23 -6.07 -1.29 30.09
N ASP A 24 -5.09 -1.96 29.49
CA ASP A 24 -3.79 -2.25 30.10
C ASP A 24 -2.68 -1.78 29.14
N PRO A 25 -2.41 -0.46 29.11
CA PRO A 25 -1.52 0.13 28.12
C PRO A 25 -0.07 -0.27 28.42
N GLU A 26 0.39 -1.35 27.79
CA GLU A 26 1.81 -1.71 27.72
C GLU A 26 2.61 -0.82 26.72
N GLY A 27 1.98 0.25 26.22
CA GLY A 27 2.49 1.10 25.16
C GLY A 27 2.63 0.35 23.84
N TYR A 28 3.50 0.86 22.96
CA TYR A 28 3.80 0.23 21.66
C TYR A 28 4.85 -0.89 21.73
N SER A 29 5.10 -1.43 22.93
CA SER A 29 6.02 -2.56 23.11
C SER A 29 5.47 -3.89 22.58
N TYR A 30 4.21 -3.90 22.13
CA TYR A 30 3.51 -5.08 21.61
C TYR A 30 3.09 -4.88 20.16
N ARG A 31 3.37 -5.87 19.31
CA ARG A 31 2.92 -5.93 17.91
C ARG A 31 2.04 -7.16 17.72
N CYS A 32 0.99 -7.01 16.93
CA CYS A 32 0.19 -8.13 16.48
C CYS A 32 0.57 -8.49 15.04
N ARG A 33 0.65 -9.78 14.74
CA ARG A 33 0.69 -10.29 13.36
C ARG A 33 -0.74 -10.40 12.86
N MET A 34 -1.15 -9.46 12.02
CA MET A 34 -2.49 -9.37 11.46
C MET A 34 -2.57 -10.11 10.10
N LYS A 35 -3.56 -10.98 9.98
CA LYS A 35 -3.95 -11.62 8.72
C LYS A 35 -4.89 -10.70 7.96
N LEU A 36 -4.47 -10.23 6.78
CA LEU A 36 -5.35 -9.54 5.85
C LEU A 36 -6.08 -10.56 4.97
N ASP A 37 -7.36 -10.30 4.70
CA ASP A 37 -8.18 -11.09 3.78
C ASP A 37 -7.96 -10.73 2.30
N GLN A 38 -6.84 -10.04 2.01
CA GLN A 38 -6.38 -9.70 0.68
C GLN A 38 -4.84 -9.61 0.69
N ASN A 39 -4.20 -9.94 -0.42
CA ASN A 39 -2.79 -9.60 -0.61
C ASN A 39 -2.66 -8.10 -0.95
N ILE A 40 -1.58 -7.47 -0.47
CA ILE A 40 -1.27 -6.07 -0.75
C ILE A 40 0.11 -5.87 -1.41
N PHE A 41 0.84 -6.95 -1.73
CA PHE A 41 2.16 -6.90 -2.35
C PHE A 41 2.11 -7.50 -3.77
N PRO A 42 2.16 -6.68 -4.84
CA PRO A 42 1.93 -7.16 -6.20
C PRO A 42 2.99 -8.14 -6.70
N PHE A 43 4.23 -8.09 -6.19
CA PHE A 43 5.34 -8.91 -6.70
C PHE A 43 4.98 -10.39 -6.78
N ASP A 44 4.47 -10.93 -5.68
CA ASP A 44 4.10 -12.34 -5.53
C ASP A 44 2.83 -12.74 -6.31
N ASP A 45 2.08 -11.77 -6.81
CA ASP A 45 0.87 -12.02 -7.61
C ASP A 45 1.20 -12.29 -9.09
N PHE A 46 2.45 -12.13 -9.52
CA PHE A 46 2.86 -12.41 -10.90
C PHE A 46 3.84 -13.57 -10.98
N LYS A 47 3.57 -14.50 -11.91
CA LYS A 47 4.44 -15.63 -12.22
C LYS A 47 4.73 -15.67 -13.71
N ALA A 48 5.91 -16.15 -14.08
CA ALA A 48 6.24 -16.31 -15.48
C ALA A 48 5.58 -17.57 -16.03
N ASN A 49 4.91 -17.44 -17.18
CA ASN A 49 4.53 -18.59 -17.97
C ASN A 49 5.80 -19.34 -18.41
N SER A 50 5.88 -20.64 -18.12
CA SER A 50 7.07 -21.45 -18.37
C SER A 50 7.48 -21.55 -19.84
N SER A 51 6.53 -21.38 -20.76
CA SER A 51 6.76 -21.53 -22.20
C SER A 51 7.03 -20.20 -22.90
N THR A 52 6.34 -19.13 -22.48
CA THR A 52 6.40 -17.83 -23.17
C THR A 52 7.16 -16.75 -22.40
N GLY A 53 7.39 -16.94 -21.09
CA GLY A 53 7.92 -15.91 -20.21
C GLY A 53 6.93 -14.77 -19.92
N ALA A 54 5.71 -14.81 -20.47
CA ALA A 54 4.68 -13.80 -20.23
C ALA A 54 4.21 -13.80 -18.75
N PRO A 55 3.81 -12.65 -18.20
CA PRO A 55 3.26 -12.61 -16.85
C PRO A 55 1.92 -13.34 -16.79
N VAL A 56 1.73 -14.09 -15.73
CA VAL A 56 0.47 -14.72 -15.35
C VAL A 56 0.09 -14.17 -13.98
N PHE A 57 -1.07 -13.52 -13.90
CA PHE A 57 -1.60 -12.99 -12.65
C PHE A 57 -2.26 -14.11 -11.84
N VAL A 58 -1.74 -14.36 -10.64
CA VAL A 58 -2.21 -15.35 -9.68
C VAL A 58 -2.33 -14.66 -8.31
N PRO A 59 -3.42 -13.93 -8.05
CA PRO A 59 -3.52 -13.09 -6.87
C PRO A 59 -3.50 -13.91 -5.58
N GLY A 60 -2.62 -13.53 -4.67
CA GLY A 60 -2.62 -13.97 -3.30
C GLY A 60 -3.92 -13.61 -2.60
N ARG A 61 -4.51 -14.57 -1.90
CA ARG A 61 -5.78 -14.35 -1.20
C ARG A 61 -5.62 -13.69 0.16
N ARG A 62 -4.43 -13.72 0.73
CA ARG A 62 -4.13 -13.25 2.09
C ARG A 62 -2.66 -12.89 2.19
N CYS A 63 -2.33 -11.93 3.04
CA CYS A 63 -0.97 -11.70 3.50
C CYS A 63 -0.96 -11.45 5.02
N ASN A 64 0.23 -11.54 5.62
CA ASN A 64 0.44 -11.19 7.02
C ASN A 64 1.21 -9.89 7.09
N ILE A 65 0.76 -8.98 7.95
CA ILE A 65 1.48 -7.76 8.28
C ILE A 65 1.65 -7.65 9.79
N PHE A 66 2.64 -6.89 10.24
CA PHE A 66 2.73 -6.51 11.64
C PHE A 66 1.99 -5.19 11.85
N VAL A 67 1.20 -5.11 12.92
CA VAL A 67 0.48 -3.91 13.31
C VAL A 67 0.78 -3.54 14.75
N THR A 68 0.86 -2.24 15.00
CA THR A 68 0.84 -1.63 16.34
C THR A 68 -0.60 -1.31 16.74
N PRO A 69 -0.85 -0.94 18.01
CA PRO A 69 -2.18 -0.52 18.44
C PRO A 69 -2.78 0.62 17.59
N LEU A 70 -1.97 1.61 17.19
CA LEU A 70 -2.42 2.71 16.34
C LEU A 70 -2.78 2.25 14.91
N SER A 71 -1.91 1.45 14.27
CA SER A 71 -2.18 0.99 12.90
C SER A 71 -3.35 0.00 12.86
N ALA A 72 -3.53 -0.82 13.89
CA ALA A 72 -4.71 -1.67 14.08
C ALA A 72 -6.02 -0.87 14.25
N ALA A 73 -6.01 0.15 15.12
CA ALA A 73 -7.16 1.03 15.31
C ALA A 73 -7.53 1.75 14.01
N THR A 74 -6.51 2.14 13.25
CA THR A 74 -6.66 2.76 11.94
C THR A 74 -7.27 1.80 10.92
N TYR A 75 -6.80 0.55 10.85
CA TYR A 75 -7.38 -0.49 10.00
C TYR A 75 -8.88 -0.70 10.29
N LEU A 76 -9.28 -0.73 11.56
CA LEU A 76 -10.69 -0.88 11.94
C LEU A 76 -11.55 0.36 11.72
N GLY A 77 -10.96 1.54 11.48
CA GLY A 77 -11.72 2.78 11.47
C GLY A 77 -12.14 3.26 12.87
N ASN A 78 -11.50 2.77 13.93
CA ASN A 78 -11.86 3.13 15.31
C ASN A 78 -11.27 4.49 15.69
N VAL A 79 -11.98 5.56 15.33
CA VAL A 79 -11.56 6.96 15.56
C VAL A 79 -11.27 7.24 17.05
N ARG A 80 -12.03 6.65 17.98
CA ARG A 80 -11.80 6.83 19.42
C ARG A 80 -10.45 6.24 19.84
N ALA A 81 -10.16 5.01 19.41
CA ALA A 81 -8.89 4.36 19.70
C ALA A 81 -7.72 5.07 19.01
N VAL A 82 -7.90 5.54 17.76
CA VAL A 82 -6.90 6.36 17.06
C VAL A 82 -6.55 7.60 17.87
N LYS A 83 -7.55 8.40 18.28
CA LYS A 83 -7.31 9.60 19.11
C LYS A 83 -6.66 9.29 20.45
N TYR A 84 -6.93 8.12 21.03
CA TYR A 84 -6.27 7.65 22.24
C TYR A 84 -4.79 7.35 22.00
N PHE A 85 -4.47 6.50 21.01
CA PHE A 85 -3.10 6.09 20.73
C PHE A 85 -2.22 7.22 20.18
N LEU A 86 -2.82 8.22 19.54
CA LEU A 86 -2.14 9.43 19.08
C LEU A 86 -1.61 10.33 20.22
N GLN A 87 -1.97 10.07 21.48
CA GLN A 87 -1.41 10.79 22.62
C GLN A 87 0.00 10.29 22.99
N PHE A 88 0.43 9.17 22.43
CA PHE A 88 1.71 8.53 22.73
C PHE A 88 2.60 8.53 21.48
N PRO A 89 3.94 8.61 21.63
CA PRO A 89 4.85 8.47 20.50
C PRO A 89 4.74 7.06 19.91
N ASP A 90 4.35 6.96 18.64
CA ASP A 90 4.34 5.70 17.90
C ASP A 90 5.79 5.33 17.53
N PRO A 91 6.33 4.18 17.94
CA PRO A 91 7.66 3.74 17.55
C PRO A 91 7.58 3.19 16.12
N HIS A 92 7.50 4.12 15.18
CA HIS A 92 7.20 3.89 13.78
C HIS A 92 8.16 2.89 13.10
N GLU A 93 9.41 2.80 13.56
CA GLU A 93 10.41 1.83 13.10
C GLU A 93 9.96 0.38 13.28
N ASN A 94 9.02 0.14 14.20
CA ASN A 94 8.47 -1.17 14.48
C ASN A 94 7.22 -1.48 13.65
N ASN A 95 6.67 -0.54 12.89
CA ASN A 95 5.49 -0.79 12.05
C ASN A 95 5.80 -1.71 10.85
N GLY A 96 7.08 -2.09 10.65
CA GLY A 96 7.50 -2.90 9.52
C GLY A 96 7.20 -2.16 8.22
N LEU A 97 6.54 -2.85 7.28
CA LEU A 97 6.25 -2.32 5.95
C LEU A 97 4.98 -1.44 5.88
N ILE A 98 4.16 -1.36 6.92
CA ILE A 98 2.82 -0.77 6.82
C ILE A 98 2.57 0.25 7.93
N SER A 99 2.42 1.53 7.56
CA SER A 99 2.11 2.61 8.50
C SER A 99 0.62 2.69 8.85
N PRO A 100 0.25 3.37 9.96
CA PRO A 100 -1.15 3.70 10.22
C PRO A 100 -1.81 4.40 9.03
N LEU A 101 -1.15 5.43 8.46
CA LEU A 101 -1.68 6.18 7.32
C LEU A 101 -1.92 5.29 6.08
N SER A 102 -1.03 4.33 5.79
CA SER A 102 -1.24 3.42 4.65
C SER A 102 -2.44 2.49 4.87
N LEU A 103 -2.73 2.06 6.10
CA LEU A 103 -3.94 1.30 6.42
C LEU A 103 -5.21 2.16 6.36
N ALA A 104 -5.13 3.44 6.74
CA ALA A 104 -6.24 4.38 6.57
C ALA A 104 -6.58 4.53 5.09
N CYS A 105 -5.55 4.68 4.24
CA CYS A 105 -5.70 4.70 2.79
C CYS A 105 -6.33 3.40 2.29
N LEU A 106 -5.77 2.25 2.66
CA LEU A 106 -6.26 0.95 2.21
C LEU A 106 -7.73 0.70 2.54
N GLN A 107 -8.19 1.17 3.71
CA GLN A 107 -9.58 1.00 4.15
C GLN A 107 -10.50 2.17 3.77
N GLY A 108 -9.98 3.24 3.16
CA GLY A 108 -10.77 4.40 2.75
C GLY A 108 -11.29 5.27 3.91
N HIS A 109 -10.64 5.24 5.08
CA HIS A 109 -11.09 5.98 6.26
C HIS A 109 -10.70 7.46 6.19
N SER A 110 -11.35 8.25 5.34
CA SER A 110 -10.95 9.64 5.02
C SER A 110 -10.77 10.55 6.24
N HIS A 111 -11.61 10.43 7.27
CA HIS A 111 -11.46 11.21 8.50
C HIS A 111 -10.19 10.82 9.28
N ILE A 112 -9.80 9.54 9.28
CA ILE A 112 -8.55 9.10 9.90
C ILE A 112 -7.35 9.51 9.04
N ILE A 113 -7.47 9.45 7.72
CA ILE A 113 -6.45 9.99 6.80
C ILE A 113 -6.15 11.44 7.15
N GLN A 114 -7.17 12.29 7.34
CA GLN A 114 -6.99 13.68 7.74
C GLN A 114 -6.28 13.82 9.11
N LEU A 115 -6.73 13.05 10.12
CA LEU A 115 -6.12 13.06 11.45
C LEU A 115 -4.62 12.69 11.46
N LEU A 116 -4.23 11.74 10.61
CA LEU A 116 -2.85 11.25 10.53
C LEU A 116 -2.00 12.09 9.56
N ALA A 117 -2.58 12.54 8.43
CA ALA A 117 -1.87 13.27 7.40
C ALA A 117 -1.38 14.64 7.88
N GLU A 118 -2.03 15.28 8.85
CA GLU A 118 -1.58 16.55 9.42
C GLU A 118 -0.32 16.40 10.28
N ARG A 119 -0.08 15.21 10.83
CA ARG A 119 1.08 14.96 11.67
C ARG A 119 2.31 14.66 10.83
N ASN A 120 3.47 15.10 11.32
CA ASN A 120 4.77 14.65 10.81
C ASN A 120 5.03 13.24 11.33
N GLU A 121 4.17 12.28 10.96
CA GLU A 121 4.46 10.87 11.12
C GLU A 121 5.56 10.54 10.11
N SER A 122 6.80 10.80 10.49
CA SER A 122 8.04 10.56 9.74
C SER A 122 8.34 9.06 9.51
N GLY A 123 7.32 8.21 9.67
CA GLY A 123 7.43 6.77 9.75
C GLY A 123 6.86 6.06 8.52
N ASN A 124 7.76 5.62 7.64
CA ASN A 124 7.46 4.72 6.52
C ASN A 124 6.24 5.11 5.66
N THR A 125 6.32 6.28 5.05
CA THR A 125 5.35 6.74 4.04
C THR A 125 5.48 5.99 2.73
N LEU A 126 6.55 5.21 2.52
CA LEU A 126 6.84 4.49 1.27
C LEU A 126 5.59 3.78 0.76
N ASN A 127 4.96 2.94 1.59
CA ASN A 127 3.78 2.17 1.16
C ASN A 127 2.44 2.94 1.22
N THR A 128 2.42 4.19 1.70
CA THR A 128 1.18 4.99 1.75
C THR A 128 0.74 5.40 0.35
N ALA A 129 1.67 5.82 -0.50
CA ALA A 129 1.38 6.14 -1.90
C ALA A 129 0.85 4.90 -2.64
N HIS A 130 1.42 3.72 -2.41
CA HIS A 130 0.94 2.45 -2.99
C HIS A 130 -0.49 2.10 -2.57
N MET A 131 -0.84 2.28 -1.28
CA MET A 131 -2.21 2.01 -0.82
C MET A 131 -3.20 3.07 -1.31
N ALA A 132 -2.79 4.34 -1.41
CA ALA A 132 -3.59 5.40 -2.02
C ALA A 132 -3.85 5.11 -3.52
N ALA A 133 -2.83 4.64 -4.25
CA ALA A 133 -2.96 4.20 -5.63
C ALA A 133 -3.93 3.03 -5.79
N ARG A 134 -3.75 1.97 -4.97
CA ARG A 134 -4.63 0.80 -4.96
C ARG A 134 -6.11 1.14 -4.72
N THR A 135 -6.37 2.23 -4.02
CA THR A 135 -7.73 2.66 -3.64
C THR A 135 -8.23 3.85 -4.47
N GLY A 136 -7.48 4.30 -5.48
CA GLY A 136 -7.92 5.35 -6.40
C GLY A 136 -7.95 6.75 -5.78
N GLN A 137 -7.14 7.03 -4.76
CA GLN A 137 -7.12 8.30 -4.03
C GLN A 137 -6.19 9.34 -4.67
N SER A 138 -6.35 9.61 -5.97
CA SER A 138 -5.46 10.46 -6.78
C SER A 138 -5.18 11.84 -6.17
N HIS A 139 -6.21 12.50 -5.65
CA HIS A 139 -6.07 13.80 -4.97
C HIS A 139 -5.13 13.74 -3.75
N PHE A 140 -5.15 12.63 -3.01
CA PHE A 140 -4.29 12.46 -1.84
C PHE A 140 -2.86 12.11 -2.23
N ILE A 141 -2.64 11.44 -3.38
CA ILE A 141 -1.30 11.13 -3.91
C ILE A 141 -0.49 12.42 -4.12
N TYR A 142 -1.11 13.47 -4.69
CA TYR A 142 -0.47 14.80 -4.79
C TYR A 142 0.01 15.31 -3.43
N HIS A 143 -0.85 15.25 -2.42
CA HIS A 143 -0.50 15.69 -1.07
C HIS A 143 0.69 14.89 -0.52
N LEU A 144 0.70 13.57 -0.70
CA LEU A 144 1.79 12.70 -0.25
C LEU A 144 3.13 13.06 -0.91
N TYR A 145 3.15 13.25 -2.24
CA TYR A 145 4.38 13.56 -2.97
C TYR A 145 4.96 14.92 -2.59
N HIS A 146 4.10 15.94 -2.43
CA HIS A 146 4.54 17.27 -2.02
C HIS A 146 5.01 17.33 -0.56
N LYS A 147 4.31 16.60 0.33
CA LYS A 147 4.65 16.63 1.76
C LYS A 147 5.88 15.78 2.10
N PHE A 148 6.05 14.64 1.42
CA PHE A 148 7.04 13.63 1.80
C PHE A 148 8.15 13.39 0.76
N TYR A 149 8.19 14.14 -0.34
CA TYR A 149 9.26 14.07 -1.37
C TYR A 149 9.48 12.64 -1.88
N LEU A 150 8.42 12.01 -2.40
CA LEU A 150 8.38 10.58 -2.76
C LEU A 150 8.87 10.28 -4.20
N GLN A 151 9.74 11.10 -4.79
CA GLN A 151 10.31 10.81 -6.11
C GLN A 151 11.13 9.52 -6.08
N GLY A 152 10.89 8.60 -7.02
CA GLY A 152 11.51 7.29 -7.08
C GLY A 152 11.05 6.34 -5.96
N ALA A 153 9.91 6.62 -5.32
CA ALA A 153 9.38 5.74 -4.28
C ALA A 153 9.03 4.36 -4.84
N CYS A 154 9.38 3.32 -4.08
CA CYS A 154 9.05 1.94 -4.40
C CYS A 154 8.75 1.16 -3.11
N ASP A 155 8.06 0.02 -3.24
CA ASP A 155 7.87 -0.89 -2.10
C ASP A 155 9.12 -1.76 -1.89
N VAL A 156 9.04 -2.73 -0.99
CA VAL A 156 10.16 -3.63 -0.67
C VAL A 156 10.63 -4.48 -1.84
N ASP A 157 9.76 -4.70 -2.83
CA ASP A 157 10.06 -5.46 -4.02
C ASP A 157 10.45 -4.54 -5.19
N SER A 158 10.76 -3.27 -4.88
CA SER A 158 11.08 -2.22 -5.84
C SER A 158 9.91 -1.86 -6.77
N ILE A 159 8.67 -2.17 -6.41
CA ILE A 159 7.49 -1.86 -7.22
C ILE A 159 7.08 -0.40 -7.02
N PRO A 160 6.96 0.39 -8.10
CA PRO A 160 6.44 1.76 -8.00
C PRO A 160 4.98 1.81 -7.54
N PRO A 161 4.57 2.86 -6.81
CA PRO A 161 3.19 3.07 -6.38
C PRO A 161 2.14 2.96 -7.48
N ALA A 162 2.45 3.42 -8.71
CA ALA A 162 1.49 3.41 -9.82
C ALA A 162 1.01 1.99 -10.17
N ILE A 163 1.86 0.97 -10.04
CA ILE A 163 1.53 -0.42 -10.35
C ILE A 163 0.38 -0.93 -9.46
N HIS A 164 0.27 -0.42 -8.24
CA HIS A 164 -0.81 -0.78 -7.33
C HIS A 164 -2.19 -0.33 -7.82
N ALA A 165 -2.27 0.69 -8.68
CA ALA A 165 -3.53 1.15 -9.24
C ALA A 165 -4.19 0.11 -10.16
N LEU A 166 -3.42 -0.85 -10.71
CA LEU A 166 -3.97 -1.94 -11.53
C LEU A 166 -4.95 -2.84 -10.75
N TYR A 167 -5.01 -2.75 -9.42
CA TYR A 167 -5.99 -3.47 -8.60
C TYR A 167 -7.37 -2.80 -8.57
N LEU A 168 -7.52 -1.60 -9.15
CA LEU A 168 -8.82 -0.97 -9.34
C LEU A 168 -9.60 -1.68 -10.44
N ASP A 169 -10.92 -1.77 -10.32
CA ASP A 169 -11.77 -2.40 -11.35
C ASP A 169 -12.10 -1.49 -12.53
N ASP A 170 -11.93 -0.17 -12.37
CA ASP A 170 -12.35 0.87 -13.30
C ASP A 170 -11.15 1.45 -14.05
N ASP A 171 -11.09 1.21 -15.36
CA ASP A 171 -9.99 1.65 -16.22
C ASP A 171 -9.79 3.17 -16.23
N GLU A 172 -10.85 3.97 -16.10
CA GLU A 172 -10.73 5.42 -16.08
C GLU A 172 -10.10 5.90 -14.77
N LYS A 173 -10.42 5.24 -13.65
CA LYS A 173 -9.72 5.49 -12.38
C LYS A 173 -8.27 5.05 -12.42
N ILE A 174 -7.96 3.94 -13.11
CA ILE A 174 -6.57 3.52 -13.32
C ILE A 174 -5.82 4.61 -14.09
N LYS A 175 -6.37 5.07 -15.22
CA LYS A 175 -5.75 6.14 -16.03
C LYS A 175 -5.54 7.41 -15.20
N ASP A 176 -6.52 7.83 -14.41
CA ASP A 176 -6.43 9.00 -13.53
C ASP A 176 -5.27 8.90 -12.52
N VAL A 177 -5.16 7.75 -11.84
CA VAL A 177 -4.06 7.50 -10.90
C VAL A 177 -2.71 7.45 -11.60
N PHE A 178 -2.62 6.74 -12.75
CA PHE A 178 -1.37 6.67 -13.53
C PHE A 178 -0.97 8.06 -14.04
N SER A 179 -1.89 8.85 -14.57
CA SER A 179 -1.63 10.24 -15.00
C SER A 179 -1.13 11.11 -13.86
N THR A 180 -1.69 10.94 -12.66
CA THR A 180 -1.21 11.62 -11.46
C THR A 180 0.26 11.30 -11.19
N PHE A 181 0.63 10.02 -11.17
CA PHE A 181 2.03 9.63 -10.94
C PHE A 181 2.98 10.08 -12.04
N ILE A 182 2.60 9.94 -13.32
CA ILE A 182 3.43 10.39 -14.46
C ILE A 182 3.74 11.90 -14.35
N GLY A 183 2.78 12.70 -13.86
CA GLY A 183 2.99 14.13 -13.64
C GLY A 183 3.89 14.47 -12.44
N LEU A 184 4.06 13.54 -11.51
CA LEU A 184 4.79 13.74 -10.24
C LEU A 184 6.18 13.10 -10.25
N ASP A 185 6.37 12.04 -11.02
CA ASP A 185 7.53 11.17 -10.98
C ASP A 185 7.84 10.59 -12.37
N ARG A 186 9.06 10.83 -12.84
CA ARG A 186 9.50 10.35 -14.15
C ARG A 186 9.62 8.83 -14.20
N ASP A 187 9.94 8.22 -13.06
CA ASP A 187 10.18 6.79 -12.94
C ASP A 187 8.94 6.06 -12.41
N ALA A 188 7.78 6.74 -12.38
CA ALA A 188 6.50 6.22 -11.89
C ALA A 188 6.10 4.85 -12.46
N LEU A 189 6.49 4.58 -13.70
CA LEU A 189 6.13 3.36 -14.45
C LEU A 189 7.32 2.42 -14.66
N ASP A 190 8.48 2.72 -14.06
CA ASP A 190 9.68 1.91 -14.26
C ASP A 190 9.55 0.58 -13.53
N THR A 191 9.38 -0.49 -14.31
CA THR A 191 9.34 -1.87 -13.83
C THR A 191 10.57 -2.67 -14.27
N LEU A 192 11.59 -2.00 -14.81
CA LEU A 192 12.75 -2.65 -15.39
C LEU A 192 13.57 -3.36 -14.31
N GLY A 193 13.76 -4.66 -14.50
CA GLY A 193 14.62 -5.46 -13.62
C GLY A 193 13.94 -5.94 -12.33
N ILE A 194 12.69 -5.54 -12.07
CA ILE A 194 11.89 -6.10 -10.97
C ILE A 194 11.64 -7.59 -11.20
N TRP A 195 11.10 -7.92 -12.38
CA TRP A 195 10.90 -9.30 -12.80
C TRP A 195 11.98 -9.73 -13.79
N ARG A 196 12.32 -11.03 -13.77
CA ARG A 196 13.32 -11.66 -14.64
C ARG A 196 13.13 -11.36 -16.13
N TYR A 197 11.89 -11.24 -16.58
CA TYR A 197 11.53 -11.02 -17.98
C TYR A 197 11.25 -9.54 -18.30
N HIS A 198 11.59 -8.62 -17.40
CA HIS A 198 11.48 -7.18 -17.57
C HIS A 198 10.08 -6.72 -18.04
N TRP A 199 9.03 -7.28 -17.44
CA TRP A 199 7.65 -6.95 -17.79
C TRP A 199 7.36 -5.48 -17.56
N THR A 200 6.66 -4.87 -18.53
CA THR A 200 6.18 -3.49 -18.44
C THR A 200 4.87 -3.43 -17.65
N CYS A 201 4.48 -2.23 -17.19
CA CYS A 201 3.16 -2.05 -16.58
C CYS A 201 1.99 -2.47 -17.50
N ALA A 202 2.15 -2.33 -18.83
CA ALA A 202 1.16 -2.80 -19.81
C ALA A 202 1.06 -4.33 -19.85
N ASP A 203 2.18 -5.05 -19.71
CA ASP A 203 2.18 -6.51 -19.61
C ASP A 203 1.46 -6.99 -18.35
N LEU A 204 1.70 -6.32 -17.21
CA LEU A 204 1.00 -6.59 -15.96
C LEU A 204 -0.51 -6.33 -16.09
N ALA A 205 -0.91 -5.19 -16.68
CA ALA A 205 -2.31 -4.85 -16.93
C ALA A 205 -3.00 -5.92 -17.81
N ARG A 206 -2.33 -6.37 -18.86
CA ARG A 206 -2.82 -7.45 -19.73
C ARG A 206 -3.00 -8.76 -18.95
N ALA A 207 -2.02 -9.13 -18.12
CA ALA A 207 -2.11 -10.33 -17.28
C ALA A 207 -3.25 -10.26 -16.24
N MET A 208 -3.57 -9.06 -15.74
CA MET A 208 -4.69 -8.80 -14.85
C MET A 208 -6.05 -8.72 -15.57
N GLY A 209 -6.08 -8.89 -16.89
CA GLY A 209 -7.33 -8.87 -17.69
C GLY A 209 -7.92 -7.47 -17.89
N LYS A 210 -7.10 -6.42 -17.85
CA LYS A 210 -7.53 -5.05 -18.16
C LYS A 210 -7.93 -4.90 -19.63
N SER A 211 -8.71 -3.87 -19.95
CA SER A 211 -9.16 -3.66 -21.32
C SER A 211 -8.00 -3.38 -22.26
N ASN A 212 -8.20 -3.71 -23.55
CA ASN A 212 -7.22 -3.40 -24.59
C ASN A 212 -6.97 -1.89 -24.73
N ASP A 213 -7.96 -1.05 -24.39
CA ASP A 213 -7.83 0.39 -24.43
C ASP A 213 -6.86 0.90 -23.35
N LEU A 214 -7.03 0.44 -22.10
CA LEU A 214 -6.09 0.74 -21.02
C LEU A 214 -4.68 0.22 -21.33
N VAL A 215 -4.57 -1.01 -21.85
CA VAL A 215 -3.26 -1.60 -22.21
C VAL A 215 -2.57 -0.77 -23.30
N ALA A 216 -3.27 -0.41 -24.38
CA ALA A 216 -2.72 0.42 -25.46
C ALA A 216 -2.30 1.81 -24.94
N TRP A 217 -3.09 2.38 -24.03
CA TRP A 217 -2.76 3.64 -23.38
C TRP A 217 -1.47 3.55 -22.55
N LEU A 218 -1.29 2.48 -21.77
CA LEU A 218 -0.05 2.27 -20.99
C LEU A 218 1.19 2.09 -21.89
N GLU A 219 1.05 1.37 -23.01
CA GLU A 219 2.14 1.20 -24.00
C GLU A 219 2.57 2.52 -24.64
N ASP A 220 1.61 3.42 -24.90
CA ASP A 220 1.91 4.79 -25.35
C ASP A 220 2.69 5.57 -24.29
N LYS A 221 2.24 5.54 -23.03
CA LYS A 221 2.90 6.24 -21.92
C LYS A 221 4.32 5.73 -21.65
N CYS A 222 4.54 4.42 -21.61
CA CYS A 222 5.88 3.86 -21.44
C CYS A 222 6.84 4.32 -22.55
N ARG A 223 6.40 4.31 -23.82
CA ARG A 223 7.24 4.77 -24.94
C ARG A 223 7.62 6.24 -24.81
N SER A 224 6.66 7.09 -24.45
CA SER A 224 6.88 8.54 -24.29
C SER A 224 7.87 8.92 -23.18
N LEU A 225 8.04 8.06 -22.17
CA LEU A 225 8.99 8.29 -21.07
C LEU A 225 10.42 7.84 -21.42
N THR A 226 10.54 6.90 -22.36
CA THR A 226 11.84 6.35 -22.82
C THR A 226 12.44 7.09 -24.03
N SER A 227 11.67 7.93 -24.71
CA SER A 227 12.09 8.76 -25.84
C SER A 227 12.65 10.11 -25.39
#